data_AF-A0A5D2K2Q6-F1
#
_entry.id   AF-A0A5D2K2Q6-F1
#
_cell.length_a   1.000
_cell.length_b   1.000
_cell.length_c   1.000
_cell.angle_alpha   90.00
_cell.angle_beta   90.00
_cell.angle_gamma   90.00
#
_symmetry.space_group_name_H-M   'P 1'
#
loop_
_entity.id
_entity.type
_entity.pdbx_description
1 polymer ?
#
loop_
_entity_poly.entity_id
_entity_poly.type
_entity_poly.pdbx_seq_one_letter_code
_entity_poly.pdbx_strand_id
1 'polypeptide(L)' 'MKITALLVLKCMPEGADPIILANACDVSHFGFFQRSSVREFIVFVSRTVAKRTPPGQRQSVQHEGPSASNHS' A
#
# COMPACT_ATOMS: atom_id res chain seq x y z
N MET A 1 -12.50 7.19 -10.20
CA MET A 1 -11.53 6.39 -9.41
C MET A 1 -10.14 6.97 -9.61
N LYS A 2 -9.32 7.02 -8.55
CA LYS A 2 -7.91 7.48 -8.63
C LYS A 2 -6.99 6.35 -8.18
N ILE A 3 -5.84 6.18 -8.85
CA ILE A 3 -4.80 5.22 -8.47
C ILE A 3 -3.70 5.98 -7.75
N THR A 4 -3.49 5.70 -6.46
CA THR A 4 -2.47 6.38 -5.66
C THR A 4 -1.08 5.80 -5.89
N ALA A 5 -0.98 4.49 -6.13
CA ALA A 5 0.30 3.84 -6.35
C ALA A 5 0.17 2.56 -7.18
N LEU A 6 1.25 2.24 -7.90
CA LEU A 6 1.46 0.98 -8.58
C LEU A 6 2.89 0.51 -8.29
N LEU A 7 3.02 -0.72 -7.80
CA LEU A 7 4.30 -1.30 -7.40
C LEU A 7 4.44 -2.71 -7.99
N VAL A 8 5.67 -3.04 -8.37
CA VAL A 8 6.08 -4.40 -8.75
C VAL A 8 7.01 -4.91 -7.66
N LEU A 9 6.64 -6.03 -7.04
CA LEU A 9 7.40 -6.64 -5.96
C LEU A 9 7.77 -8.08 -6.32
N LYS A 10 9.00 -8.47 -5.98
CA LYS A 10 9.44 -9.87 -5.98
C LYS A 10 9.15 -10.45 -4.59
N CYS A 11 8.20 -11.38 -4.51
CA CYS A 11 7.98 -12.15 -3.30
C CYS A 11 9.15 -13.13 -3.09
N MET A 12 9.70 -13.14 -1.89
CA MET A 12 10.82 -14.00 -1.52
C MET A 12 10.28 -15.26 -0.81
N PRO A 13 10.92 -16.43 -1.01
CA PRO A 13 10.62 -17.61 -0.20
C PRO A 13 11.04 -17.37 1.27
N GLU A 14 10.32 -18.02 2.20
CA GLU A 14 10.66 -18.19 3.63
C GLU A 14 11.17 -16.93 4.36
N GLY A 15 10.27 -16.21 5.03
CA GLY A 15 10.58 -15.22 6.07
C GLY A 15 11.17 -13.87 5.60
N ALA A 16 11.74 -13.81 4.40
CA ALA A 16 12.33 -12.59 3.86
C ALA A 16 11.28 -11.56 3.38
N ASP A 17 11.64 -10.29 3.44
CA ASP A 17 10.80 -9.20 2.96
C ASP A 17 10.71 -9.19 1.41
N PRO A 18 9.52 -8.95 0.82
CA PRO A 18 9.38 -8.72 -0.60
C PRO A 18 10.26 -7.57 -1.08
N ILE A 19 10.91 -7.74 -2.23
CA ILE A 19 11.80 -6.72 -2.79
C ILE A 19 11.00 -5.87 -3.78
N ILE A 20 10.99 -4.55 -3.60
CA ILE A 20 10.38 -3.63 -4.57
C ILE A 20 11.30 -3.51 -5.78
N LEU A 21 10.81 -3.93 -6.95
CA LEU A 21 11.52 -3.83 -8.22
C LEU A 21 11.22 -2.51 -8.94
N ALA A 22 9.97 -2.05 -8.85
CA ALA A 22 9.53 -0.78 -9.39
C ALA A 22 8.43 -0.17 -8.53
N ASN A 23 8.40 1.16 -8.45
CA ASN A 23 7.34 1.90 -7.78
C ASN A 23 6.99 3.16 -8.57
N ALA A 24 5.69 3.46 -8.63
CA ALA A 24 5.15 4.71 -9.11
C ALA A 24 4.06 5.14 -8.13
N CYS A 25 4.19 6.33 -7.53
CA CYS A 25 3.25 6.84 -6.53
C CYS A 25 2.82 8.26 -6.90
N ASP A 26 1.52 8.49 -7.02
CA ASP A 26 0.93 9.82 -7.12
C ASP A 26 0.30 10.20 -5.78
N VAL A 27 1.03 11.01 -5.02
CA VAL A 27 0.59 11.57 -3.73
C VAL A 27 0.29 13.06 -3.82
N SER A 28 0.13 13.62 -5.02
CA SER A 28 -0.09 15.06 -5.24
C SER A 28 -1.34 15.58 -4.54
N HIS A 29 -2.38 14.74 -4.44
CA HIS A 29 -3.65 15.06 -3.81
C HIS A 29 -3.62 15.09 -2.27
N PHE A 30 -2.53 14.64 -1.63
CA PHE A 30 -2.34 14.76 -0.19
C PHE A 30 -1.68 16.11 0.17
N GLY A 31 -1.94 16.60 1.39
CA GLY A 31 -1.30 17.80 1.92
C GLY A 31 0.22 17.67 1.90
N PHE A 32 0.94 18.75 1.56
CA PHE A 32 2.39 18.73 1.32
C PHE A 32 3.18 17.99 2.41
N PHE A 33 2.88 18.28 3.69
CA PHE A 33 3.52 17.67 4.86
C PHE A 33 3.17 16.18 5.08
N GLN A 34 2.05 15.70 4.53
CA GLN A 34 1.63 14.30 4.66
C GLN A 34 2.27 13.39 3.60
N ARG A 35 2.72 13.96 2.47
CA ARG A 35 3.18 13.20 1.29
C ARG A 35 4.31 12.23 1.60
N SER A 36 5.25 12.59 2.48
CA SER A 36 6.35 11.70 2.88
C SER A 36 5.81 10.47 3.61
N SER A 37 5.01 10.69 4.65
CA SER A 37 4.39 9.61 5.43
C SER A 37 3.49 8.72 4.59
N VAL A 38 2.76 9.29 3.62
CA VAL A 38 1.92 8.50 2.69
C VAL A 38 2.78 7.60 1.79
N ARG A 39 3.91 8.09 1.28
CA ARG A 39 4.84 7.26 0.49
C ARG A 39 5.40 6.09 1.30
N GLU A 40 5.79 6.34 2.55
CA GLU A 40 6.25 5.28 3.46
C GLU A 40 5.13 4.26 3.76
N PHE A 41 3.91 4.75 3.99
CA PHE A 41 2.75 3.90 4.22
C PHE A 41 2.44 3.00 3.01
N ILE A 42 2.52 3.54 1.78
CA ILE A 42 2.35 2.75 0.55
C ILE A 42 3.37 1.60 0.49
N VAL A 43 4.64 1.89 0.79
CA VAL A 43 5.70 0.86 0.82
C VAL A 43 5.40 -0.19 1.88
N PHE A 44 5.04 0.21 3.09
CA PHE A 44 4.70 -0.69 4.19
C PHE A 44 3.53 -1.63 3.85
N VAL A 45 2.43 -1.06 3.34
CA VAL A 45 1.24 -1.84 2.97
C VAL A 45 1.55 -2.78 1.81
N SER A 46 2.29 -2.32 0.79
CA SER A 46 2.63 -3.16 -0.36
C SER A 46 3.44 -4.40 0.04
N ARG A 47 4.42 -4.25 0.94
CA ARG A 47 5.19 -5.39 1.48
C ARG A 47 4.30 -6.33 2.29
N THR A 48 3.40 -5.77 3.10
CA THR A 48 2.44 -6.57 3.90
C THR A 48 1.52 -7.39 3.01
N VAL A 49 0.92 -6.78 1.98
CA VAL A 49 0.03 -7.45 1.03
C VAL A 49 0.78 -8.52 0.24
N ALA A 50 1.99 -8.22 -0.24
CA ALA A 50 2.82 -9.18 -0.97
C ALA A 50 3.18 -10.41 -0.12
N LYS A 51 3.45 -10.23 1.18
CA LYS A 51 3.70 -11.37 2.10
C LYS A 51 2.46 -12.21 2.37
N ARG A 52 1.27 -11.59 2.40
CA ARG A 52 0.00 -12.25 2.75
C ARG A 52 -0.72 -12.86 1.54
N THR A 53 -0.22 -12.63 0.33
CA THR A 53 -0.77 -13.18 -0.91
C THR A 53 0.03 -14.41 -1.34
N PRO A 54 -0.55 -15.63 -1.27
CA PRO A 54 0.12 -16.84 -1.75
C PRO A 54 0.37 -16.79 -3.27
N PRO A 55 1.38 -17.53 -3.77
CA PRO A 55 1.63 -17.64 -5.21
C PRO A 55 0.39 -18.10 -5.98
N GLY A 56 0.13 -17.48 -7.14
CA GLY A 56 -1.02 -17.81 -7.99
C GLY A 56 -2.36 -17.24 -7.51
N GLN A 57 -2.41 -16.55 -6.37
CA GLN A 57 -3.63 -15.92 -5.86
C GLN A 57 -3.67 -14.42 -6.16
N ARG A 58 -4.90 -13.90 -6.29
CA ARG A 58 -5.18 -12.47 -6.36
C ARG A 58 -6.00 -12.07 -5.14
N GLN A 59 -5.56 -11.05 -4.42
CA GLN A 59 -6.26 -10.52 -3.26
C GLN A 59 -6.66 -9.06 -3.50
N SER A 60 -7.79 -8.67 -2.93
CA SER A 60 -8.21 -7.26 -2.79
C SER A 60 -8.31 -6.97 -1.29
N VAL A 61 -7.58 -5.96 -0.82
CA VAL A 61 -7.53 -5.59 0.60
C VAL A 61 -8.17 -4.21 0.74
N GLN A 62 -9.16 -4.09 1.61
CA GLN A 62 -9.82 -2.84 1.93
C GLN A 62 -9.48 -2.43 3.38
N HIS A 63 -9.16 -1.16 3.58
CA HIS A 63 -8.90 -0.59 4.89
C HIS A 63 -9.91 0.54 5.12
N GLU A 64 -10.79 0.37 6.11
CA GLU A 64 -11.71 1.43 6.54
C GLU A 64 -11.00 2.34 7.55
N GLY A 65 -11.05 3.65 7.33
CA GLY A 65 -10.62 4.64 8.31
C GLY A 65 -11.63 4.78 9.46
N PRO A 66 -11.25 5.38 10.59
CA PRO A 66 -12.18 5.60 11.70
C PRO A 66 -13.35 6.48 11.23
N SER A 67 -14.57 5.93 11.30
CA SER A 67 -15.80 6.66 11.05
C SER A 67 -16.05 7.62 12.21
N ALA A 68 -15.67 8.89 12.06
CA ALA A 68 -16.16 9.93 12.95
C ALA A 68 -17.61 10.25 12.55
N SER A 69 -18.57 9.58 13.19
CA SER A 69 -19.98 9.93 13.10
C SER A 69 -20.23 11.19 13.94
N ASN A 70 -20.12 12.37 13.32
CA ASN A 70 -20.66 13.59 13.91
C ASN A 70 -22.19 13.49 13.88
N HIS A 71 -22.79 13.02 14.98
CA HIS A 71 -24.21 13.26 15.24
C HIS A 71 -24.36 14.75 15.58
N SER A 72 -25.16 15.42 14.76
CA SER A 72 -25.68 16.78 15.00
C SER A 72 -26.84 16.71 15.98
#